data_AF-A0A257W864-F1
#
_entry.id   AF-A0A257W864-F1
#
_cell.length_a   1.000
_cell.length_b   1.000
_cell.length_c   1.000
_cell.angle_alpha   90.00
_cell.angle_beta   90.00
_cell.angle_gamma   90.00
#
_symmetry.space_group_name_H-M   'P 1'
#
loop_
_entity.id
_entity.type
_entity.pdbx_description
1 polymer ?
#
loop_
_entity_poly.entity_id
_entity_poly.type
_entity_poly.pdbx_seq_one_letter_code
_entity_poly.pdbx_strand_id
1 'polypeptide(L)'
;MTSISSWNDEHCACARPMFEQEFFVWIWIFKETRMIVRRGLVMGLTAVILLAAVFAAQAQDPVGEPVAQMGTAPIAQAPVVPTVPSSPVPVVGAAAPAVAGSIGQFPALPGRLFFRGIATFSPDGSLVPRPDLSGFYMSWFKVILLVSLFALWIWTASWINDDAGSLKVRQEFWNGTVLLTGVAGFLLALCSPSFFLVFLAMSLGYAVPMGIYVTERNQRVPESGKVLTPRHLQSVANRVL
;
A
#
# COMPACT_ATOMS: atom_id res chain seq x y z
N MET A 1 63.59 -13.71 -24.44
CA MET A 1 62.61 -13.38 -25.51
C MET A 1 61.66 -14.56 -25.62
N THR A 2 60.59 -14.54 -24.82
CA THR A 2 59.54 -15.56 -24.85
C THR A 2 58.21 -14.84 -24.56
N SER A 3 57.25 -15.14 -25.42
CA SER A 3 55.97 -14.48 -25.64
C SER A 3 55.09 -14.37 -24.39
N ILE A 4 54.70 -13.15 -24.04
CA ILE A 4 53.62 -12.80 -23.10
C ILE A 4 52.56 -12.03 -23.89
N SER A 5 51.89 -12.69 -24.84
CA SER A 5 50.83 -12.03 -25.63
C SER A 5 49.60 -12.89 -25.93
N SER A 6 49.46 -14.08 -25.34
CA SER A 6 48.33 -14.99 -25.65
C SER A 6 47.28 -15.13 -24.56
N TRP A 7 47.32 -14.34 -23.48
CA TRP A 7 46.40 -14.49 -22.34
C TRP A 7 45.21 -13.51 -22.30
N ASN A 8 45.11 -12.57 -23.26
CA ASN A 8 44.10 -11.51 -23.20
C ASN A 8 42.87 -11.68 -24.10
N ASP A 9 42.85 -12.64 -25.03
CA ASP A 9 41.80 -12.69 -26.04
C ASP A 9 40.67 -13.69 -25.73
N GLU A 10 40.91 -14.71 -24.92
CA GLU A 10 39.91 -15.76 -24.65
C GLU A 10 38.95 -15.44 -23.48
N HIS A 11 39.25 -14.42 -22.68
CA HIS A 11 38.36 -13.98 -21.59
C HIS A 11 37.39 -12.85 -21.97
N CYS A 12 37.51 -12.28 -23.17
CA CYS A 12 36.61 -11.20 -23.63
C CYS A 12 35.32 -11.70 -24.31
N ALA A 13 35.22 -12.98 -24.68
CA ALA A 13 34.06 -13.53 -25.40
C ALA A 13 32.82 -13.79 -24.51
N CYS A 14 32.93 -13.66 -23.18
CA CYS A 14 31.81 -13.87 -22.25
C CYS A 14 31.15 -12.58 -21.76
N ALA A 15 31.59 -11.42 -22.25
CA ALA A 15 30.85 -10.17 -22.11
C ALA A 15 29.73 -10.10 -23.15
N ARG A 16 28.78 -11.06 -23.09
CA ARG A 16 27.47 -10.80 -23.69
C ARG A 16 26.98 -9.48 -23.09
N PRO A 17 26.39 -8.57 -23.89
CA PRO A 17 25.87 -7.32 -23.37
C PRO A 17 24.81 -7.66 -22.31
N MET A 18 25.21 -7.58 -21.05
CA MET A 18 24.37 -7.93 -19.90
C MET A 18 23.07 -7.12 -19.93
N PHE A 19 23.10 -5.94 -20.56
CA PHE A 19 21.94 -5.10 -20.84
C PHE A 19 20.83 -5.76 -21.69
N GLU A 20 21.16 -6.71 -22.58
CA GLU A 20 20.14 -7.46 -23.35
C GLU A 20 19.55 -8.65 -22.60
N GLN A 21 20.36 -9.34 -21.79
CA GLN A 21 19.83 -10.35 -20.89
C GLN A 21 19.00 -9.71 -19.78
N GLU A 22 19.38 -8.53 -19.29
CA GLU A 22 18.62 -7.79 -18.28
C GLU A 22 17.29 -7.24 -18.83
N PHE A 23 17.20 -6.84 -20.10
CA PHE A 23 15.90 -6.45 -20.71
C PHE A 23 14.96 -7.67 -20.87
N PHE A 24 15.52 -8.85 -21.17
CA PHE A 24 14.77 -10.11 -21.13
C PHE A 24 14.47 -10.57 -19.71
N VAL A 25 15.30 -10.26 -18.72
CA VAL A 25 15.01 -10.43 -17.29
C VAL A 25 13.97 -9.41 -16.85
N TRP A 26 13.84 -8.24 -17.45
CA TRP A 26 12.73 -7.31 -17.20
C TRP A 26 11.44 -7.75 -17.88
N ILE A 27 11.47 -8.30 -19.10
CA ILE A 27 10.31 -8.94 -19.73
C ILE A 27 9.93 -10.23 -18.98
N TRP A 28 10.91 -11.03 -18.56
CA TRP A 28 10.74 -12.24 -17.78
C TRP A 28 10.28 -11.90 -16.37
N ILE A 29 10.87 -10.95 -15.63
CA ILE A 29 10.38 -10.42 -14.36
C ILE A 29 9.03 -9.74 -14.52
N PHE A 30 8.70 -9.03 -15.62
CA PHE A 30 7.33 -8.53 -15.85
C PHE A 30 6.34 -9.68 -16.13
N LYS A 31 6.80 -10.78 -16.74
CA LYS A 31 6.02 -11.98 -17.06
C LYS A 31 5.88 -12.91 -15.84
N GLU A 32 6.90 -12.99 -15.00
CA GLU A 32 7.01 -13.71 -13.74
C GLU A 32 6.34 -12.92 -12.63
N THR A 33 6.43 -11.58 -12.59
CA THR A 33 5.55 -10.73 -11.77
C THR A 33 4.14 -10.74 -12.32
N ARG A 34 3.88 -10.89 -13.63
CA ARG A 34 2.53 -11.27 -14.09
C ARG A 34 2.08 -12.63 -13.58
N MET A 35 2.98 -13.60 -13.42
CA MET A 35 2.67 -14.92 -12.83
C MET A 35 2.58 -14.89 -11.30
N ILE A 36 3.36 -14.08 -10.60
CA ILE A 36 3.36 -13.90 -9.15
C ILE A 36 2.22 -12.97 -8.74
N VAL A 37 1.89 -11.96 -9.54
CA VAL A 37 0.67 -11.17 -9.43
C VAL A 37 -0.53 -12.01 -9.85
N ARG A 38 -0.49 -12.88 -10.88
CA ARG A 38 -1.59 -13.83 -11.12
C ARG A 38 -1.72 -14.87 -10.02
N ARG A 39 -0.64 -15.45 -9.50
CA ARG A 39 -0.67 -16.42 -8.40
C ARG A 39 -1.04 -15.76 -7.08
N GLY A 40 -0.58 -14.54 -6.83
CA GLY A 40 -0.94 -13.70 -5.69
C GLY A 40 -2.35 -13.14 -5.79
N LEU A 41 -2.84 -12.81 -6.98
CA LEU A 41 -4.23 -12.47 -7.25
C LEU A 41 -5.12 -13.70 -7.11
N VAL A 42 -4.71 -14.87 -7.59
CA VAL A 42 -5.46 -16.13 -7.39
C VAL A 42 -5.48 -16.51 -5.91
N MET A 43 -4.34 -16.45 -5.21
CA MET A 43 -4.27 -16.72 -3.77
C MET A 43 -5.04 -15.67 -2.94
N GLY A 44 -4.95 -14.41 -3.31
CA GLY A 44 -5.70 -13.30 -2.71
C GLY A 44 -7.20 -13.40 -2.99
N LEU A 45 -7.61 -13.75 -4.21
CA LEU A 45 -9.01 -13.97 -4.57
C LEU A 45 -9.56 -15.20 -3.85
N THR A 46 -8.80 -16.29 -3.71
CA THR A 46 -9.23 -17.43 -2.89
C THR A 46 -9.32 -17.07 -1.41
N ALA A 47 -8.41 -16.26 -0.87
CA ALA A 47 -8.50 -15.79 0.50
C ALA A 47 -9.72 -14.89 0.72
N VAL A 48 -10.03 -13.99 -0.23
CA VAL A 48 -11.23 -13.15 -0.20
C VAL A 48 -12.51 -13.97 -0.37
N ILE A 49 -12.53 -14.98 -1.24
CA ILE A 49 -13.68 -15.89 -1.41
C ILE A 49 -13.89 -16.73 -0.15
N LEU A 50 -12.82 -17.25 0.46
CA LEU A 50 -12.91 -17.99 1.72
C LEU A 50 -13.39 -17.08 2.86
N LEU A 51 -12.90 -15.85 2.94
CA LEU A 51 -13.35 -14.88 3.94
C LEU A 51 -14.81 -14.50 3.73
N ALA A 52 -15.25 -14.29 2.48
CA ALA A 52 -16.64 -14.04 2.14
C ALA A 52 -17.55 -15.24 2.44
N ALA A 53 -17.07 -16.47 2.23
CA ALA A 53 -17.80 -17.69 2.59
C ALA A 53 -17.93 -17.85 4.11
N VAL A 54 -16.89 -17.50 4.87
CA VAL A 54 -16.96 -17.45 6.34
C VAL A 54 -18.00 -16.42 6.79
N PHE A 55 -18.00 -15.21 6.21
CA PHE A 55 -19.02 -14.20 6.52
C PHE A 55 -20.43 -14.62 6.11
N ALA A 56 -20.61 -15.29 4.97
CA ALA A 56 -21.89 -15.81 4.53
C ALA A 56 -22.41 -16.94 5.44
N ALA A 57 -21.51 -17.78 5.97
CA ALA A 57 -21.85 -18.81 6.95
C ALA A 57 -22.27 -18.21 8.31
N GLN A 58 -21.71 -17.05 8.69
CA GLN A 58 -22.15 -16.32 9.88
C GLN A 58 -23.51 -15.60 9.67
N ALA A 59 -23.93 -15.38 8.43
CA ALA A 59 -25.20 -14.74 8.10
C ALA A 59 -26.39 -15.73 8.01
N GLN A 60 -26.14 -17.03 8.12
CA GLN A 60 -27.18 -18.02 8.34
C GLN A 60 -27.48 -18.11 9.83
N ASP A 61 -28.12 -17.05 10.35
CA ASP A 61 -28.94 -17.23 11.54
C ASP A 61 -29.99 -18.31 11.22
N PRO A 62 -30.25 -19.26 12.15
CA PRO A 62 -31.25 -20.28 11.94
C PRO A 62 -32.60 -19.60 11.71
N VAL A 63 -33.12 -19.71 10.48
CA VAL A 63 -34.50 -19.38 10.14
C VAL A 63 -35.37 -20.06 11.18
N GLY A 64 -36.04 -19.24 11.98
CA GLY A 64 -36.67 -19.64 13.22
C GLY A 64 -37.51 -20.89 13.06
N GLU A 65 -37.33 -21.81 14.01
CA GLU A 65 -38.36 -22.82 14.24
C GLU A 65 -39.70 -22.10 14.45
N PRO A 66 -40.79 -22.63 13.87
CA PRO A 66 -42.12 -22.07 14.08
C PRO A 66 -42.45 -22.17 15.58
N VAL A 67 -42.35 -21.05 16.28
CA VAL A 67 -42.79 -20.93 17.67
C VAL A 67 -44.27 -21.26 17.69
N ALA A 68 -44.59 -22.45 18.19
CA ALA A 68 -45.95 -22.87 18.47
C ALA A 68 -46.61 -21.77 19.30
N GLN A 69 -47.72 -21.22 18.78
CA GLN A 69 -48.54 -20.21 19.44
C GLN A 69 -48.97 -20.74 20.81
N MET A 70 -48.27 -20.31 21.85
CA MET A 70 -48.65 -20.53 23.23
C MET A 70 -49.66 -19.46 23.62
N GLY A 71 -50.84 -19.93 24.06
CA GLY A 71 -52.06 -19.16 24.20
C GLY A 71 -51.93 -17.87 25.02
N THR A 72 -52.70 -16.87 24.58
CA THR A 72 -53.01 -15.65 25.32
C THR A 72 -53.63 -15.97 26.67
N ALA A 73 -52.83 -15.87 27.74
CA ALA A 73 -53.33 -15.74 29.09
C ALA A 73 -53.76 -14.27 29.34
N PRO A 74 -54.91 -14.03 30.00
CA PRO A 74 -55.38 -12.69 30.31
C PRO A 74 -54.49 -12.04 31.37
N ILE A 75 -54.01 -10.84 31.07
CA ILE A 75 -53.22 -10.00 31.98
C ILE A 75 -54.16 -9.46 33.06
N ALA A 76 -53.96 -9.92 34.29
CA ALA A 76 -54.58 -9.36 35.48
C ALA A 76 -54.05 -7.94 35.73
N GLN A 77 -54.95 -6.99 35.91
CA GLN A 77 -54.64 -5.61 36.28
C GLN A 77 -53.90 -5.56 37.62
N ALA A 78 -52.72 -4.95 37.62
CA ALA A 78 -51.96 -4.70 38.85
C ALA A 78 -52.62 -3.55 39.68
N PRO A 79 -52.44 -3.54 41.01
CA PRO A 79 -53.11 -2.58 41.89
C PRO A 79 -52.53 -1.17 41.74
N VAL A 80 -53.43 -0.18 41.78
CA VAL A 80 -53.11 1.25 41.84
C VAL A 80 -52.33 1.54 43.12
N VAL A 81 -51.06 1.90 43.00
CA VAL A 81 -50.22 2.39 44.10
C VAL A 81 -50.53 3.87 44.33
N PRO A 82 -50.87 4.32 45.56
CA PRO A 82 -51.16 5.71 45.83
C PRO A 82 -49.92 6.60 45.77
N THR A 83 -50.11 7.76 45.17
CA THR A 83 -49.15 8.86 44.99
C THR A 83 -48.67 9.41 46.33
N VAL A 84 -47.38 9.30 46.60
CA VAL A 84 -46.70 10.02 47.70
C VAL A 84 -46.22 11.37 47.17
N PRO A 85 -46.54 12.51 47.82
CA PRO A 85 -46.01 13.81 47.43
C PRO A 85 -44.53 13.93 47.81
N SER A 86 -43.67 13.99 46.79
CA SER A 86 -42.22 14.20 46.94
C SER A 86 -41.90 15.69 47.12
N SER A 87 -41.24 16.04 48.23
CA SER A 87 -40.56 17.32 48.41
C SER A 87 -39.36 17.45 47.45
N PRO A 88 -39.03 18.65 46.97
CA PRO A 88 -37.95 18.87 46.01
C PRO A 88 -36.57 18.74 46.67
N VAL A 89 -35.78 17.76 46.24
CA VAL A 89 -34.34 17.65 46.53
C VAL A 89 -33.59 18.42 45.44
N PRO A 90 -32.66 19.34 45.79
CA PRO A 90 -31.81 19.99 44.79
C PRO A 90 -30.76 19.00 44.28
N VAL A 91 -30.97 18.52 43.05
CA VAL A 91 -30.03 17.63 42.34
C VAL A 91 -28.89 18.46 41.76
N VAL A 92 -27.76 18.50 42.47
CA VAL A 92 -26.45 18.85 41.89
C VAL A 92 -25.85 17.56 41.36
N GLY A 93 -25.91 17.39 40.04
CA GLY A 93 -25.42 16.20 39.35
C GLY A 93 -26.37 15.83 38.22
N ALA A 94 -26.27 16.54 37.10
CA ALA A 94 -27.00 16.23 35.88
C ALA A 94 -26.49 14.88 35.32
N ALA A 95 -27.01 13.78 35.85
CA ALA A 95 -26.96 12.49 35.20
C ALA A 95 -27.72 12.62 33.87
N ALA A 96 -27.00 12.46 32.76
CA ALA A 96 -27.60 12.47 31.44
C ALA A 96 -28.72 11.42 31.37
N PRO A 97 -29.89 11.75 30.78
CA PRO A 97 -31.00 10.80 30.69
C PRO A 97 -30.54 9.57 29.90
N ALA A 98 -30.67 8.40 30.52
CA ALA A 98 -30.54 7.12 29.84
C ALA A 98 -31.71 6.98 28.86
N VAL A 99 -31.53 7.45 27.63
CA VAL A 99 -32.48 7.24 26.55
C VAL A 99 -32.40 5.76 26.18
N ALA A 100 -33.44 5.00 26.52
CA ALA A 100 -33.68 3.65 26.01
C ALA A 100 -33.93 3.75 24.50
N GLY A 101 -32.84 3.90 23.73
CA GLY A 101 -32.88 3.94 22.29
C GLY A 101 -33.28 2.58 21.75
N SER A 102 -34.26 2.57 20.84
CA SER A 102 -34.55 1.44 19.96
C SER A 102 -33.23 0.87 19.41
N ILE A 103 -33.09 -0.46 19.41
CA ILE A 103 -31.90 -1.17 18.91
C ILE A 103 -31.54 -0.60 17.53
N GLY A 104 -30.45 0.18 17.45
CA GLY A 104 -30.00 0.87 16.23
C GLY A 104 -29.94 2.41 16.29
N GLN A 105 -30.52 3.05 17.30
CA GLN A 105 -30.36 4.50 17.52
C GLN A 105 -29.09 4.78 18.33
N PHE A 106 -28.06 5.30 17.64
CA PHE A 106 -26.88 5.82 18.31
C PHE A 106 -27.22 7.07 19.15
N PRO A 107 -26.56 7.28 20.30
CA PRO A 107 -26.77 8.47 21.12
C PRO A 107 -26.49 9.75 20.32
N ALA A 108 -27.26 10.80 20.59
CA ALA A 108 -27.08 12.10 19.97
C ALA A 108 -25.64 12.59 20.19
N LEU A 109 -24.94 12.92 19.10
CA LEU A 109 -23.54 13.32 19.16
C LEU A 109 -23.39 14.68 19.88
N PRO A 110 -22.47 14.80 20.85
CA PRO A 110 -22.21 16.06 21.52
C PRO A 110 -21.56 17.03 20.52
N GLY A 111 -22.36 17.96 20.02
CA GLY A 111 -21.95 18.94 19.02
C GLY A 111 -22.02 18.40 17.58
N ARG A 112 -22.44 19.25 16.65
CA ARG A 112 -22.59 18.95 15.20
C ARG A 112 -21.27 18.66 14.48
N LEU A 113 -20.15 18.47 15.19
CA LEU A 113 -18.80 18.38 14.65
C LEU A 113 -18.28 16.94 14.53
N PHE A 114 -18.90 15.98 15.21
CA PHE A 114 -18.49 14.59 15.14
C PHE A 114 -19.40 13.82 14.18
N PHE A 115 -18.91 13.52 12.98
CA PHE A 115 -19.57 12.63 12.04
C PHE A 115 -19.13 11.19 12.30
N ARG A 116 -20.06 10.31 12.68
CA ARG A 116 -19.85 8.85 12.66
C ARG A 116 -20.36 8.31 11.33
N GLY A 117 -19.44 7.93 10.44
CA GLY A 117 -19.75 7.23 9.21
C GLY A 117 -20.08 8.13 8.02
N ILE A 118 -20.60 7.47 6.97
CA ILE A 118 -20.76 7.99 5.61
C ILE A 118 -22.20 8.49 5.42
N ALA A 119 -22.60 9.43 6.26
CA ALA A 119 -23.88 10.10 6.13
C ALA A 119 -23.65 11.60 6.13
N THR A 120 -24.28 12.30 5.20
CA THR A 120 -24.35 13.77 5.22
C THR A 120 -25.72 14.21 5.65
N PHE A 121 -25.81 15.35 6.31
CA PHE A 121 -27.10 15.99 6.53
C PHE A 121 -27.68 16.49 5.21
N SER A 122 -28.89 16.06 4.91
CA SER A 122 -29.72 16.68 3.88
C SER A 122 -30.29 18.01 4.41
N PRO A 123 -30.73 18.95 3.56
CA PRO A 123 -31.22 20.27 3.98
C PRO A 123 -32.38 20.22 5.01
N ASP A 124 -33.11 19.12 5.04
CA ASP A 124 -34.19 18.79 5.99
C ASP A 124 -33.68 18.29 7.37
N GLY A 125 -32.36 18.17 7.56
CA GLY A 125 -31.75 17.68 8.79
C GLY A 125 -31.78 16.16 8.94
N SER A 126 -32.24 15.42 7.93
CA SER A 126 -32.15 13.96 7.93
C SER A 126 -30.73 13.49 7.55
N LEU A 127 -30.32 12.36 8.12
CA LEU A 127 -29.06 11.71 7.76
C LEU A 127 -29.29 10.89 6.49
N VAL A 128 -28.67 11.30 5.38
CA VAL A 128 -28.72 10.55 4.12
C VAL A 128 -27.41 9.77 3.95
N PRO A 129 -27.45 8.44 3.84
CA PRO A 129 -26.28 7.63 3.50
C PRO A 129 -25.70 8.10 2.17
N ARG A 130 -24.39 8.32 2.13
CA ARG A 130 -23.65 8.73 0.93
C ARG A 130 -22.78 7.60 0.42
N PRO A 131 -23.33 6.56 -0.23
CA PRO A 131 -22.53 5.45 -0.75
C PRO A 131 -21.41 5.92 -1.70
N ASP A 132 -21.54 7.11 -2.28
CA ASP A 132 -20.50 7.81 -3.07
C ASP A 132 -19.24 8.19 -2.26
N LEU A 133 -19.34 8.38 -0.95
CA LEU A 133 -18.18 8.59 -0.06
C LEU A 133 -17.58 7.28 0.48
N SER A 134 -18.25 6.15 0.30
CA SER A 134 -17.75 4.83 0.71
C SER A 134 -17.04 4.14 -0.45
N GLY A 135 -15.71 4.16 -0.46
CA GLY A 135 -14.99 3.20 -1.32
C GLY A 135 -13.54 3.46 -1.68
N PHE A 136 -13.01 4.69 -1.60
CA PHE A 136 -11.67 4.96 -2.13
C PHE A 136 -10.84 5.89 -1.25
N TYR A 137 -10.72 5.57 0.05
CA TYR A 137 -9.78 6.26 0.96
C TYR A 137 -8.34 6.20 0.45
N MET A 138 -8.01 5.16 -0.32
CA MET A 138 -6.71 4.99 -0.94
C MET A 138 -6.85 4.99 -2.46
N SER A 139 -6.13 5.89 -3.14
CA SER A 139 -6.01 5.85 -4.59
C SER A 139 -5.06 4.71 -4.99
N TRP A 140 -5.61 3.64 -5.57
CA TRP A 140 -4.83 2.49 -6.04
C TRP A 140 -3.69 2.90 -6.97
N PHE A 141 -3.91 3.89 -7.84
CA PHE A 141 -2.88 4.43 -8.71
C PHE A 141 -1.66 4.95 -7.93
N LYS A 142 -1.90 5.71 -6.85
CA LYS A 142 -0.83 6.24 -5.97
C LYS A 142 -0.08 5.12 -5.26
N VAL A 143 -0.81 4.11 -4.78
CA VAL A 143 -0.22 2.94 -4.12
C VAL A 143 0.66 2.16 -5.09
N ILE A 144 0.16 1.88 -6.31
CA ILE A 144 0.91 1.16 -7.34
C ILE A 144 2.19 1.92 -7.69
N LEU A 145 2.13 3.25 -7.88
CA LEU A 145 3.33 4.05 -8.13
C LEU A 145 4.35 3.97 -6.99
N LEU A 146 3.91 4.08 -5.74
CA LEU A 146 4.80 4.02 -4.58
C LEU A 146 5.45 2.65 -4.43
N VAL A 147 4.67 1.57 -4.57
CA VAL A 147 5.15 0.18 -4.51
C VAL A 147 6.10 -0.10 -5.67
N SER A 148 5.82 0.41 -6.87
CA SER A 148 6.69 0.24 -8.04
C SER A 148 8.03 0.95 -7.84
N LEU A 149 8.01 2.16 -7.28
CA LEU A 149 9.24 2.92 -6.98
C LEU A 149 10.07 2.23 -5.88
N PHE A 150 9.41 1.67 -4.87
CA PHE A 150 10.06 0.86 -3.84
C PHE A 150 10.69 -0.42 -4.41
N ALA A 151 9.96 -1.16 -5.25
CA ALA A 151 10.47 -2.35 -5.91
C ALA A 151 11.65 -2.03 -6.85
N LEU A 152 11.55 -0.93 -7.61
CA LEU A 152 12.63 -0.43 -8.45
C LEU A 152 13.89 -0.14 -7.61
N TRP A 153 13.73 0.52 -6.46
CA TRP A 153 14.84 0.81 -5.55
C TRP A 153 15.53 -0.47 -5.05
N ILE A 154 14.77 -1.46 -4.54
CA ILE A 154 15.33 -2.74 -4.09
C ILE A 154 16.07 -3.45 -5.22
N TRP A 155 15.46 -3.48 -6.42
CA TRP A 155 16.09 -4.09 -7.58
C TRP A 155 17.40 -3.39 -7.96
N THR A 156 17.42 -2.06 -8.00
CA THR A 156 18.65 -1.31 -8.29
C THR A 156 19.72 -1.48 -7.21
N ALA A 157 19.35 -1.64 -5.94
CA ALA A 157 20.31 -1.90 -4.88
C ALA A 157 21.04 -3.24 -5.09
N SER A 158 20.31 -4.29 -5.52
CA SER A 158 20.92 -5.57 -5.90
C SER A 158 21.84 -5.42 -7.10
N TRP A 159 21.40 -4.70 -8.14
CA TRP A 159 22.22 -4.46 -9.33
C TRP A 159 23.51 -3.68 -8.99
N ILE A 160 23.42 -2.64 -8.16
CA ILE A 160 24.58 -1.88 -7.69
C ILE A 160 25.54 -2.78 -6.91
N ASN A 161 25.03 -3.67 -6.06
CA ASN A 161 25.86 -4.59 -5.28
C ASN A 161 26.71 -5.49 -6.19
N ASP A 162 26.10 -6.07 -7.22
CA ASP A 162 26.75 -7.02 -8.12
C ASP A 162 27.70 -6.30 -9.10
N ASP A 163 27.25 -5.18 -9.69
CA ASP A 163 28.07 -4.34 -10.57
C ASP A 163 29.27 -3.76 -9.82
N ALA A 164 29.08 -3.35 -8.56
CA ALA A 164 30.14 -2.82 -7.72
C ALA A 164 31.24 -3.85 -7.44
N GLY A 165 30.85 -5.09 -7.14
CA GLY A 165 31.77 -6.20 -6.95
C GLY A 165 32.59 -6.50 -8.21
N SER A 166 31.95 -6.49 -9.37
CA SER A 166 32.61 -6.76 -10.65
C SER A 166 33.65 -5.68 -11.03
N LEU A 167 33.38 -4.42 -10.69
CA LEU A 167 34.25 -3.27 -11.00
C LEU A 167 35.27 -2.94 -9.90
N LYS A 168 35.29 -3.73 -8.82
CA LYS A 168 36.12 -3.50 -7.62
C LYS A 168 36.01 -2.05 -7.10
N VAL A 169 34.82 -1.47 -7.18
CA VAL A 169 34.50 -0.21 -6.47
C VAL A 169 34.22 -0.52 -5.00
N ARG A 170 34.15 0.51 -4.15
CA ARG A 170 33.82 0.34 -2.73
C ARG A 170 32.36 -0.09 -2.56
N GLN A 171 32.08 -1.39 -2.64
CA GLN A 171 30.74 -1.97 -2.58
C GLN A 171 29.99 -1.58 -1.30
N GLU A 172 30.64 -1.66 -0.14
CA GLU A 172 30.06 -1.29 1.16
C GLU A 172 29.57 0.18 1.19
N PHE A 173 30.36 1.08 0.59
CA PHE A 173 30.02 2.49 0.52
C PHE A 173 28.77 2.74 -0.35
N TRP A 174 28.71 2.12 -1.53
CA TRP A 174 27.58 2.29 -2.44
C TRP A 174 26.30 1.64 -1.94
N ASN A 175 26.39 0.43 -1.39
CA ASN A 175 25.25 -0.24 -0.75
C ASN A 175 24.73 0.56 0.43
N GLY A 176 25.61 1.05 1.30
CA GLY A 176 25.23 1.90 2.44
C GLY A 176 24.58 3.20 2.00
N THR A 177 25.12 3.85 0.97
CA THR A 177 24.56 5.10 0.42
C THR A 177 23.15 4.89 -0.15
N VAL A 178 22.97 3.90 -1.03
CA VAL A 178 21.68 3.60 -1.67
C VAL A 178 20.64 3.13 -0.65
N LEU A 179 21.07 2.35 0.35
CA LEU A 179 20.20 1.94 1.45
C LEU A 179 19.74 3.15 2.27
N LEU A 180 20.68 4.00 2.69
CA LEU A 180 20.40 5.17 3.52
C LEU A 180 19.49 6.16 2.82
N THR A 181 19.75 6.50 1.56
CA THR A 181 18.92 7.45 0.81
C THR A 181 17.52 6.90 0.53
N GLY A 182 17.40 5.59 0.26
CA GLY A 182 16.10 4.95 0.07
C GLY A 182 15.27 4.90 1.35
N VAL A 183 15.88 4.52 2.48
CA VAL A 183 15.23 4.56 3.80
C VAL A 183 14.84 5.98 4.18
N ALA A 184 15.73 6.96 3.98
CA ALA A 184 15.43 8.36 4.24
C ALA A 184 14.27 8.88 3.37
N GLY A 185 14.28 8.56 2.07
CA GLY A 185 13.18 8.88 1.15
C GLY A 185 11.86 8.25 1.59
N PHE A 186 11.89 7.00 2.07
CA PHE A 186 10.71 6.29 2.54
C PHE A 186 10.17 6.83 3.85
N LEU A 187 11.04 7.22 4.80
CA LEU A 187 10.61 7.87 6.04
C LEU A 187 9.99 9.25 5.76
N LEU A 188 10.61 10.04 4.87
CA LEU A 188 10.03 11.31 4.40
C LEU A 188 8.68 11.08 3.70
N ALA A 189 8.53 9.97 2.97
CA ALA A 189 7.28 9.59 2.35
C ALA A 189 6.18 9.29 3.39
N LEU A 190 6.50 8.56 4.46
CA LEU A 190 5.54 8.23 5.53
C LEU A 190 5.11 9.46 6.34
N CYS A 191 6.01 10.44 6.51
CA CYS A 191 5.73 11.64 7.29
C CYS A 191 5.03 12.76 6.49
N SER A 192 4.94 12.64 5.17
CA SER A 192 4.43 13.73 4.34
C SER A 192 2.92 13.61 4.10
N PRO A 193 2.14 14.70 4.31
CA PRO A 193 0.70 14.70 4.05
C PRO A 193 0.36 14.81 2.56
N SER A 194 1.33 15.14 1.70
CA SER A 194 1.13 15.38 0.26
C SER A 194 1.80 14.30 -0.59
N PHE A 195 0.99 13.61 -1.39
CA PHE A 195 1.48 12.57 -2.32
C PHE A 195 2.56 13.09 -3.29
N PHE A 196 2.46 14.34 -3.74
CA PHE A 196 3.45 14.90 -4.66
C PHE A 196 4.83 15.05 -3.98
N LEU A 197 4.84 15.50 -2.72
CA LEU A 197 6.08 15.60 -1.94
C LEU A 197 6.67 14.22 -1.66
N VAL A 198 5.81 13.24 -1.33
CA VAL A 198 6.21 11.84 -1.17
C VAL A 198 6.90 11.30 -2.42
N PHE A 199 6.24 11.45 -3.57
CA PHE A 199 6.72 10.96 -4.85
C PHE A 199 8.04 11.63 -5.23
N LEU A 200 8.15 12.95 -5.05
CA LEU A 200 9.37 13.71 -5.35
C LEU A 200 10.52 13.32 -4.41
N ALA A 201 10.27 13.21 -3.10
CA ALA A 201 11.28 12.82 -2.12
C ALA A 201 11.85 11.43 -2.40
N MET A 202 10.98 10.45 -2.67
CA MET A 202 11.40 9.10 -3.06
C MET A 202 12.14 9.09 -4.40
N SER A 203 11.64 9.82 -5.40
CA SER A 203 12.27 9.88 -6.73
C SER A 203 13.66 10.51 -6.66
N LEU A 204 13.85 11.56 -5.88
CA LEU A 204 15.16 12.19 -5.66
C LEU A 204 16.08 11.29 -4.83
N GLY A 205 15.58 10.70 -3.75
CA GLY A 205 16.33 9.75 -2.92
C GLY A 205 16.83 8.53 -3.69
N TYR A 206 16.15 8.17 -4.77
CA TYR A 206 16.57 7.15 -5.73
C TYR A 206 17.49 7.71 -6.84
N ALA A 207 17.06 8.76 -7.55
CA ALA A 207 17.73 9.24 -8.76
C ALA A 207 19.11 9.86 -8.47
N VAL A 208 19.27 10.53 -7.33
CA VAL A 208 20.54 11.17 -6.94
C VAL A 208 21.66 10.15 -6.73
N PRO A 209 21.58 9.18 -5.79
CA PRO A 209 22.65 8.21 -5.60
C PRO A 209 22.87 7.36 -6.85
N MET A 210 21.80 7.04 -7.58
CA MET A 210 21.89 6.29 -8.84
C MET A 210 22.68 7.08 -9.90
N GLY A 211 22.39 8.37 -10.08
CA GLY A 211 23.11 9.24 -11.02
C GLY A 211 24.60 9.35 -10.67
N ILE A 212 24.93 9.57 -9.39
CA ILE A 212 26.32 9.65 -8.93
C ILE A 212 27.02 8.28 -9.16
N TYR A 213 26.36 7.17 -8.85
CA TYR A 213 26.91 5.83 -9.11
C TYR A 213 27.21 5.59 -10.61
N VAL A 214 26.30 5.96 -11.51
CA VAL A 214 26.53 5.84 -12.96
C VAL A 214 27.75 6.63 -13.40
N THR A 215 27.95 7.84 -12.86
CA THR A 215 29.11 8.65 -13.24
C THR A 215 30.43 8.00 -12.83
N GLU A 216 30.52 7.45 -11.61
CA GLU A 216 31.69 6.71 -11.12
C GLU A 216 31.92 5.44 -11.96
N ARG A 217 30.86 4.68 -12.24
CA ARG A 217 30.88 3.48 -13.07
C ARG A 217 31.43 3.77 -14.46
N ASN A 218 30.90 4.80 -15.12
CA ASN A 218 31.27 5.16 -16.49
C ASN A 218 32.73 5.62 -16.62
N GLN A 219 33.39 6.03 -15.54
CA GLN A 219 34.82 6.36 -15.56
C GLN A 219 35.70 5.10 -15.58
N ARG A 220 35.20 3.96 -15.11
CA ARG A 220 35.95 2.70 -14.97
C ARG A 220 35.72 1.72 -16.12
N VAL A 221 34.60 1.87 -16.82
CA VAL A 221 34.18 0.95 -17.89
C VAL A 221 34.61 1.50 -19.26
N PRO A 222 35.11 0.65 -20.19
CA PRO A 222 35.40 1.07 -21.57
C PRO A 222 34.16 1.66 -22.25
N GLU A 223 34.37 2.42 -23.33
CA GLU A 223 33.31 3.18 -24.02
C GLU A 223 32.08 2.33 -24.40
N SER A 224 32.28 1.06 -24.74
CA SER A 224 31.21 0.11 -25.09
C SER A 224 30.29 -0.28 -23.93
N GLY A 225 30.77 -0.19 -22.68
CA GLY A 225 30.01 -0.57 -21.48
C GLY A 225 29.46 0.62 -20.68
N LYS A 226 29.69 1.86 -21.15
CA LYS A 226 29.15 3.06 -20.50
C LYS A 226 27.63 3.13 -20.68
N VAL A 227 26.92 3.39 -19.59
CA VAL A 227 25.46 3.49 -19.56
C VAL A 227 25.02 4.95 -19.50
N LEU A 228 23.80 5.26 -19.95
CA LEU A 228 23.23 6.61 -19.97
C LEU A 228 24.06 7.67 -20.72
N THR A 229 24.95 7.27 -21.63
CA THR A 229 25.62 8.21 -22.54
C THR A 229 24.68 8.59 -23.68
N PRO A 230 24.84 9.76 -24.32
CA PRO A 230 24.01 10.13 -25.47
C PRO A 230 24.05 9.09 -26.60
N ARG A 231 25.22 8.49 -26.85
CA ARG A 231 25.39 7.39 -27.82
C ARG A 231 24.60 6.13 -27.42
N HIS A 232 24.69 5.72 -26.16
CA HIS A 232 23.93 4.57 -25.65
C HIS A 232 22.42 4.82 -25.75
N LEU A 233 21.96 6.01 -25.37
CA LEU A 233 20.54 6.37 -25.45
C LEU A 233 20.04 6.40 -26.90
N GLN A 234 20.83 6.94 -27.84
CA GLN A 234 20.49 6.89 -29.28
C GLN A 234 20.42 5.45 -29.80
N SER A 235 21.37 4.60 -29.41
CA SER A 235 21.37 3.19 -29.81
C SER A 235 20.16 2.42 -29.28
N VAL A 236 19.76 2.64 -28.02
CA VAL A 236 18.56 2.03 -27.44
C VAL A 236 17.30 2.60 -28.08
N ALA A 237 17.22 3.91 -28.28
CA ALA A 237 16.09 4.57 -28.93
C ALA A 237 15.86 4.04 -30.35
N ASN A 238 16.92 3.94 -31.16
CA ASN A 238 16.86 3.40 -32.52
C ASN A 238 16.48 1.91 -32.59
N ARG A 239 16.58 1.18 -31.48
CA ARG A 239 16.19 -0.23 -31.40
C ARG A 239 14.74 -0.41 -30.97
N VAL A 240 14.22 0.53 -30.18
CA VAL A 240 12.87 0.46 -29.61
C VAL A 240 11.82 1.13 -30.49
N LEU A 241 12.19 2.23 -31.16
CA LEU A 241 11.36 2.97 -32.11
C LEU A 241 11.43 2.38 -33.52
#